data_AF-A0A2D6VKW6-F1
#
_entry.id   AF-A0A2D6VKW6-F1
#
_cell.length_a   1.000
_cell.length_b   1.000
_cell.length_c   1.000
_cell.angle_alpha   90.00
_cell.angle_beta   90.00
_cell.angle_gamma   90.00
#
_symmetry.space_group_name_H-M   'P 1'
#
loop_
_entity.id
_entity.type
_entity.pdbx_description
1 polymer ?
#
loop_
_entity_poly.entity_id
_entity_poly.type
_entity_poly.pdbx_seq_one_letter_code
_entity_poly.pdbx_strand_id
1 'polypeptide(L)' 'MLIEIVVDDAEVEKTTQTIISVAKTGKIGDGKVFVLPVDSAIRIRTEETGAEAL' A
#
# COMPACT_ATOMS: atom_id res chain seq x y z
N MET A 1 0.96 -11.60 -10.12
CA MET A 1 -0.05 -10.52 -10.14
C MET A 1 0.53 -9.34 -9.39
N LEU A 2 0.42 -8.12 -9.92
CA LEU A 2 0.82 -6.90 -9.23
C LEU A 2 -0.39 -6.34 -8.47
N ILE A 3 -0.18 -5.96 -7.22
CA ILE A 3 -1.18 -5.26 -6.41
C ILE A 3 -0.54 -3.95 -5.98
N GLU A 4 -1.22 -2.84 -6.23
CA GLU A 4 -0.81 -1.51 -5.79
C GLU A 4 -1.84 -1.03 -4.76
N ILE A 5 -1.34 -0.58 -3.60
CA ILE A 5 -2.15 -0.13 -2.48
C ILE A 5 -1.55 1.17 -1.99
N VAL A 6 -2.36 2.22 -1.93
CA VAL A 6 -2.01 3.50 -1.32
C VAL A 6 -2.70 3.57 0.03
N VAL A 7 -1.94 3.91 1.07
CA VAL A 7 -2.42 4.04 2.45
C VAL A 7 -1.80 5.27 3.08
N ASP A 8 -2.40 5.78 4.16
CA ASP A 8 -1.76 6.78 5.00
C ASP A 8 -0.45 6.27 5.60
N ASP A 9 0.50 7.17 5.84
CA ASP A 9 1.81 6.87 6.42
C ASP A 9 1.72 6.05 7.72
N ALA A 10 0.71 6.33 8.55
CA ALA A 10 0.48 5.63 9.82
C ALA A 10 0.11 4.14 9.64
N GLU A 11 -0.40 3.74 8.47
CA GLU A 11 -0.82 2.36 8.18
C GLU A 11 0.23 1.58 7.36
N VAL A 12 1.33 2.20 6.92
CA VAL A 12 2.36 1.58 6.06
C VAL A 12 2.95 0.32 6.70
N GLU A 13 3.34 0.40 7.98
CA GLU A 13 3.97 -0.73 8.67
C GLU A 13 3.00 -1.89 8.82
N LYS A 14 1.80 -1.62 9.36
CA LYS A 14 0.75 -2.61 9.57
C LYS A 14 0.34 -3.29 8.25
N THR A 15 0.16 -2.52 7.19
CA THR A 15 -0.20 -3.03 5.85
C THR A 15 0.90 -3.94 5.31
N THR A 16 2.16 -3.50 5.36
CA THR A 16 3.31 -4.27 4.88
C THR A 16 3.46 -5.59 5.63
N GLN A 17 3.38 -5.58 6.96
CA GLN A 17 3.48 -6.79 7.77
C GLN A 17 2.33 -7.76 7.52
N THR A 18 1.12 -7.24 7.34
CA THR A 18 -0.07 -8.06 7.01
C THR A 18 0.13 -8.78 5.68
N ILE A 19 0.55 -8.06 4.63
CA ILE A 19 0.80 -8.65 3.31
C ILE A 19 1.87 -9.75 3.40
N ILE A 20 2.99 -9.48 4.08
CA ILE A 20 4.06 -10.47 4.26
C ILE A 20 3.54 -11.70 4.99
N SER A 21 2.75 -11.52 6.06
CA SER A 21 2.25 -12.63 6.88
C SER A 21 1.35 -13.59 6.09
N VAL A 22 0.54 -13.06 5.16
CA VAL A 22 -0.43 -13.84 4.37
C VAL A 22 0.22 -14.42 3.11
N ALA A 23 1.11 -13.68 2.45
CA ALA A 23 1.72 -14.08 1.19
C ALA A 23 2.89 -15.06 1.35
N LYS A 24 3.53 -15.10 2.53
CA LYS A 24 4.71 -15.94 2.77
C LYS A 24 4.35 -17.42 2.85
N THR A 25 4.82 -18.20 1.88
CA THR A 25 4.76 -19.67 1.89
C THR A 25 6.09 -20.32 2.27
N GLY A 26 7.17 -19.54 2.29
CA GLY A 26 8.54 -20.01 2.54
C GLY A 26 9.24 -20.58 1.30
N LYS A 27 8.64 -20.43 0.11
CA LYS A 27 9.20 -20.93 -1.15
C LYS A 27 9.75 -19.78 -1.99
N ILE A 28 10.72 -20.12 -2.86
CA ILE A 28 11.18 -19.17 -3.87
C ILE A 28 9.99 -18.80 -4.76
N GLY A 29 9.76 -17.50 -4.94
CA GLY A 29 8.63 -16.98 -5.71
C GLY A 29 7.52 -16.33 -4.89
N ASP A 30 7.63 -16.29 -3.55
CA ASP A 30 6.67 -15.56 -2.68
C ASP A 30 6.53 -14.07 -3.03
N GLY A 31 7.51 -13.51 -3.74
CA GLY A 31 7.46 -12.15 -4.29
C GLY A 31 8.21 -11.14 -3.45
N LYS A 32 7.88 -9.86 -3.66
CA LYS A 32 8.52 -8.71 -3.01
C LYS A 32 7.45 -7.65 -2.74
N VAL A 33 7.63 -6.91 -1.65
CA VAL A 33 6.85 -5.70 -1.35
C VAL A 33 7.81 -4.53 -1.46
N PHE A 34 7.37 -3.47 -2.14
CA PHE A 34 8.10 -2.21 -2.24
C PHE A 34 7.24 -1.11 -1.62
N VAL A 35 7.87 -0.25 -0.84
CA VAL A 35 7.22 0.95 -0.29
C VAL A 35 7.81 2.14 -1.04
N LEU A 36 6.94 2.93 -1.64
CA LEU A 36 7.27 4.12 -2.40
C LEU A 36 6.51 5.30 -1.77
N PRO A 37 7.16 6.45 -1.54
CA PRO A 37 6.45 7.64 -1.07
C PRO A 37 5.48 8.13 -2.15
N VAL A 38 4.31 8.61 -1.72
CA VAL A 38 3.33 9.29 -2.58
C VAL A 38 3.13 10.69 -2.03
N ASP A 39 3.61 11.70 -2.76
CA ASP A 39 3.61 13.09 -2.27
C ASP A 39 2.21 13.71 -2.22
N SER A 40 1.28 13.25 -3.06
CA SER A 40 -0.09 13.79 -3.11
C SER A 40 -1.10 12.78 -3.68
N ALA A 41 -2.31 12.80 -3.12
CA ALA A 41 -3.49 12.12 -3.65
C ALA A 41 -4.63 13.12 -3.89
N ILE A 42 -5.42 12.89 -4.95
CA ILE A 42 -6.59 13.71 -5.29
C ILE A 42 -7.74 12.78 -5.68
N ARG A 43 -8.90 12.96 -5.05
CA ARG A 43 -10.12 12.22 -5.42
C ARG A 43 -10.89 12.99 -6.48
N ILE A 44 -10.88 12.50 -7.72
CA ILE A 44 -11.50 13.16 -8.88
C ILE A 44 -12.98 13.55 -8.65
N ARG A 45 -13.74 12.70 -7.94
CA ARG A 45 -15.19 12.92 -7.74
C ARG A 45 -15.52 14.08 -6.80
N THR A 46 -14.67 14.37 -5.82
CA THR A 46 -14.94 15.31 -4.72
C THR A 46 -13.91 16.42 -4.62
N GLU A 47 -12.82 16.33 -5.38
CA GLU A 47 -11.66 17.23 -5.32
C GLU A 47 -10.95 17.24 -3.95
N GLU A 48 -11.23 16.26 -3.08
CA GLU A 48 -10.52 16.04 -1.82
C GLU A 48 -9.05 15.71 -2.09
N THR A 49 -8.17 16.16 -1.19
CA THR A 49 -6.72 16.01 -1.31
C THR A 49 -6.09 15.35 -0.08
N GLY A 50 -4.91 14.76 -0.24
CA GLY A 50 -4.18 14.15 0.87
C GLY A 50 -4.93 12.95 1.46
N ALA A 51 -4.94 12.83 2.79
CA ALA A 51 -5.59 11.72 3.49
C ALA A 51 -7.11 11.64 3.25
N GLU A 52 -7.79 12.79 3.05
CA GLU A 52 -9.23 12.82 2.74
C GLU A 52 -9.55 12.20 1.38
N ALA A 53 -8.56 12.13 0.48
CA ALA A 53 -8.71 11.53 -0.84
C ALA A 53 -8.66 9.98 -0.80
N LEU A 54 -8.09 9.39 0.25
CA LEU A 54 -7.88 7.95 0.42
C LEU A 54 -9.16 7.19 0.80
#